data_AF-A0A178BSR5-F1
#
_entry.id   AF-A0A178BSR5-F1
#
_cell.length_a   1.000
_cell.length_b   1.000
_cell.length_c   1.000
_cell.angle_alpha   90.00
_cell.angle_beta   90.00
_cell.angle_gamma   90.00
#
_symmetry.space_group_name_H-M   'P 1'
#
loop_
_entity.id
_entity.type
_entity.pdbx_description
1 polymer ?
#
loop_
_entity_poly.entity_id
_entity_poly.type
_entity_poly.pdbx_seq_one_letter_code
_entity_poly.pdbx_strand_id
1 'polypeptide(L)'
;MAQKPSDSQHQAGRKRVLIVGAGAAGMSTAYHLSQHPDKYDITLIDAVDYCGGQAFSCPLDKDRHGASWFNQGVQGGSYIFHHTLTMFARQGYHADPVNLQVSFGKDDTFWTNVFPTDLLARHQKEIKRLNFALKFMRWFEIFFALIPMKVFFKLWFFSEEFTNTVALPMVALFLGTGNEAPNVPSIMLERLCTSPTYGMWFPYDPTSIATNHPPMVVFPNFSDFYETWRKDLVSRGVTVRLSTELAAILHRSRSNGVVVSLKQRTPTPDHHNPIGGDRDAPTFEEHYDEIVLCCLADTAKRLLSSTSSWRERKVLGSAKFSDDITITHTDSSYMKKHYQNFYSESHAVRSLGGKDQSSRCDFGADNFRPMYYIKMYDQDRSKLEMCFDTTNYQSQFPDKVPFEDHVFQTIFLNKDRDGHLWSDNEIDESKVLRKDWWHQLCHSYTHYLLVVPWMMFLQGQRRVRYAASWTLVNAHEVAIMAGIAAAVDLGAEYPEDLEHDKFAFLSFRLYYLLTYGKWYRRRYTASAKSKRGTEESDNAKQGKSWASGWYGSVYKGPGVAQEERTTWREEMKVGRSTGNLAQGNAQGRSQP
;
A
#
# COMPACT_ATOMS: atom_id res chain seq x y z
N MET A 1 -20.98 -34.36 -3.98
CA MET A 1 -20.24 -35.17 -4.96
C MET A 1 -19.06 -34.35 -5.43
N ALA A 2 -17.84 -34.73 -5.05
CA ALA A 2 -16.64 -34.02 -5.47
C ALA A 2 -16.44 -34.19 -6.97
N GLN A 3 -16.54 -33.11 -7.74
CA GLN A 3 -16.11 -33.09 -9.13
C GLN A 3 -14.61 -33.38 -9.15
N LYS A 4 -14.22 -34.48 -9.82
CA LYS A 4 -12.82 -34.67 -10.25
C LYS A 4 -12.39 -33.42 -11.04
N PRO A 5 -11.16 -32.93 -10.89
CA PRO A 5 -10.65 -31.86 -11.74
C PRO A 5 -10.80 -32.30 -13.18
N SER A 6 -11.47 -31.51 -14.02
CA SER A 6 -11.52 -31.79 -15.44
C SER A 6 -10.09 -31.69 -15.97
N ASP A 7 -9.60 -32.77 -16.59
CA ASP A 7 -8.41 -32.71 -17.45
C ASP A 7 -8.72 -31.70 -18.57
N SER A 8 -8.33 -30.44 -18.35
CA SER A 8 -8.41 -29.41 -19.36
C SER A 8 -7.54 -29.87 -20.52
N GLN A 9 -8.17 -29.97 -21.70
CA GLN A 9 -7.52 -30.46 -22.92
C GLN A 9 -6.20 -29.71 -23.15
N HIS A 10 -5.10 -30.43 -22.97
CA HIS A 10 -3.75 -29.93 -23.17
C HIS A 10 -3.56 -29.56 -24.65
N GLN A 11 -3.64 -28.27 -24.97
CA GLN A 11 -3.18 -27.77 -26.27
C GLN A 11 -1.65 -27.76 -26.28
N ALA A 12 -1.07 -28.69 -27.04
CA ALA A 12 0.37 -28.84 -27.19
C ALA A 12 1.04 -27.50 -27.57
N GLY A 13 2.07 -27.09 -26.81
CA GLY A 13 2.91 -25.92 -27.10
C GLY A 13 2.78 -24.74 -26.13
N ARG A 14 1.74 -24.70 -25.27
CA ARG A 14 1.60 -23.66 -24.23
C ARG A 14 2.40 -24.01 -22.98
N LYS A 15 3.07 -23.02 -22.38
CA LYS A 15 3.76 -23.19 -21.09
C LYS A 15 2.74 -23.18 -19.95
N ARG A 16 2.79 -24.19 -19.09
CA ARG A 16 1.97 -24.26 -17.88
C ARG A 16 2.60 -23.41 -16.78
N VAL A 17 1.89 -22.37 -16.33
CA VAL A 17 2.37 -21.43 -15.33
C VAL A 17 1.47 -21.48 -14.10
N LEU A 18 2.07 -21.79 -12.95
CA LEU A 18 1.41 -21.67 -11.65
C LEU A 18 1.73 -20.30 -11.02
N ILE A 19 0.70 -19.58 -10.61
CA ILE A 19 0.80 -18.33 -9.87
C ILE A 19 0.23 -18.57 -8.47
N VAL A 20 1.01 -18.28 -7.44
CA VAL A 20 0.66 -18.57 -6.04
C VAL A 20 0.42 -17.28 -5.28
N GLY A 21 -0.84 -17.02 -4.91
CA GLY A 21 -1.33 -15.79 -4.29
C GLY A 21 -2.10 -14.94 -5.29
N ALA A 22 -3.39 -14.75 -5.04
CA ALA A 22 -4.33 -13.93 -5.81
C ALA A 22 -4.48 -12.51 -5.23
N GLY A 23 -3.44 -11.98 -4.59
CA GLY A 23 -3.31 -10.55 -4.31
C GLY A 23 -2.87 -9.75 -5.56
N ALA A 24 -2.70 -8.43 -5.40
CA ALA A 24 -2.34 -7.49 -6.47
C ALA A 24 -1.27 -8.02 -7.46
N ALA A 25 -0.18 -8.58 -6.94
CA ALA A 25 0.91 -9.08 -7.77
C ALA A 25 0.53 -10.31 -8.62
N GLY A 26 -0.19 -11.28 -8.05
CA GLY A 26 -0.62 -12.47 -8.78
C GLY A 26 -1.73 -12.19 -9.78
N MET A 27 -2.69 -11.34 -9.41
CA MET A 27 -3.72 -10.85 -10.34
C MET A 27 -3.08 -10.14 -11.54
N SER A 28 -2.09 -9.28 -11.27
CA SER A 28 -1.31 -8.60 -12.31
C SER A 28 -0.54 -9.58 -13.20
N THR A 29 0.21 -10.54 -12.62
CA THR A 29 0.91 -11.57 -13.41
C THR A 29 -0.04 -12.36 -14.30
N ALA A 30 -1.16 -12.82 -13.75
CA ALA A 30 -2.16 -13.59 -14.49
C ALA A 30 -2.75 -12.78 -15.64
N TYR A 31 -3.10 -11.51 -15.39
CA TYR A 31 -3.66 -10.61 -16.39
C TYR A 31 -2.72 -10.43 -17.58
N HIS A 32 -1.45 -10.14 -17.32
CA HIS A 32 -0.48 -9.88 -18.38
C HIS A 32 -0.07 -11.14 -19.16
N LEU A 33 -0.01 -12.31 -18.51
CA LEU A 33 0.18 -13.58 -19.23
C LEU A 33 -1.06 -13.94 -20.07
N SER A 34 -2.28 -13.67 -19.58
CA SER A 34 -3.53 -14.01 -20.26
C SER A 34 -3.77 -13.23 -21.56
N GLN A 35 -3.03 -12.14 -21.80
CA GLN A 35 -3.01 -11.44 -23.09
C GLN A 35 -2.30 -12.25 -24.20
N HIS A 36 -1.71 -13.39 -23.87
CA HIS A 36 -1.02 -14.29 -24.79
C HIS A 36 -1.54 -15.73 -24.64
N PRO A 37 -2.84 -15.98 -24.94
CA PRO A 37 -3.50 -17.28 -24.71
C PRO A 37 -2.91 -18.42 -25.55
N ASP A 38 -2.19 -18.09 -26.63
CA ASP A 38 -1.43 -18.99 -27.49
C ASP A 38 -0.11 -19.48 -26.86
N LYS A 39 0.38 -18.80 -25.81
CA LYS A 39 1.69 -19.10 -25.19
C LYS A 39 1.60 -19.72 -23.80
N TYR A 40 0.52 -19.45 -23.06
CA TYR A 40 0.43 -19.80 -21.65
C TYR A 40 -0.85 -20.53 -21.30
N ASP A 41 -0.72 -21.51 -20.43
CA ASP A 41 -1.80 -22.16 -19.69
C ASP A 41 -1.64 -21.80 -18.22
N ILE A 42 -2.55 -20.97 -17.69
CA ILE A 42 -2.34 -20.25 -16.43
C ILE A 42 -3.25 -20.83 -15.35
N THR A 43 -2.65 -21.20 -14.23
CA THR A 43 -3.37 -21.53 -13.01
C THR A 43 -3.00 -20.55 -11.90
N LEU A 44 -3.98 -19.81 -11.40
CA LEU A 44 -3.85 -18.90 -10.26
C LEU A 44 -4.49 -19.57 -9.04
N ILE A 45 -3.75 -19.68 -7.94
CA ILE A 45 -4.26 -20.22 -6.68
C ILE A 45 -4.13 -19.23 -5.54
N ASP A 46 -5.04 -19.33 -4.56
CA ASP A 46 -4.88 -18.67 -3.26
C ASP A 46 -5.34 -19.62 -2.14
N ALA A 47 -4.70 -19.50 -0.98
CA ALA A 47 -5.07 -20.25 0.22
C ALA A 47 -6.36 -19.72 0.85
N VAL A 48 -6.71 -18.44 0.64
CA VAL A 48 -7.97 -17.85 1.08
C VAL A 48 -9.05 -17.97 0.01
N ASP A 49 -10.30 -17.70 0.40
CA ASP A 49 -11.49 -17.90 -0.43
C ASP A 49 -11.93 -16.62 -1.18
N TYR A 50 -11.00 -15.70 -1.44
CA TYR A 50 -11.22 -14.47 -2.20
C TYR A 50 -9.94 -13.99 -2.92
N CYS A 51 -10.09 -13.03 -3.85
CA CYS A 51 -8.96 -12.34 -4.49
C CYS A 51 -8.73 -10.96 -3.87
N GLY A 52 -7.47 -10.52 -3.77
CA GLY A 52 -7.08 -9.21 -3.26
C GLY A 52 -6.03 -9.26 -2.16
N GLY A 53 -5.93 -10.38 -1.44
CA GLY A 53 -4.99 -10.54 -0.33
C GLY A 53 -5.25 -9.50 0.75
N GLN A 54 -4.26 -8.66 1.06
CA GLN A 54 -4.40 -7.61 2.08
C GLN A 54 -5.31 -6.43 1.67
N ALA A 55 -5.95 -6.48 0.50
CA ALA A 55 -6.83 -5.43 -0.01
C ALA A 55 -8.24 -6.01 -0.23
N PHE A 56 -9.17 -5.69 0.67
CA PHE A 56 -10.55 -6.14 0.61
C PHE A 56 -11.49 -5.11 1.26
N SER A 57 -12.80 -5.28 1.06
CA SER A 57 -13.84 -4.45 1.66
C SER A 57 -14.76 -5.26 2.56
N CYS A 58 -15.24 -4.65 3.64
CA CYS A 58 -16.21 -5.22 4.56
C CYS A 58 -17.55 -4.48 4.47
N PRO A 59 -18.68 -5.16 4.71
CA PRO A 59 -19.99 -4.52 4.77
C PRO A 59 -20.12 -3.62 5.99
N LEU A 60 -20.99 -2.61 5.88
CA LEU A 60 -21.28 -1.63 6.92
C LEU A 60 -22.77 -1.26 6.90
N ASP A 61 -23.31 -0.87 8.05
CA ASP A 61 -24.66 -0.29 8.12
C ASP A 61 -24.65 1.15 7.58
N LYS A 62 -25.17 1.32 6.36
CA LYS A 62 -25.22 2.63 5.70
C LYS A 62 -26.16 3.62 6.38
N ASP A 63 -27.20 3.16 7.08
CA ASP A 63 -28.20 4.05 7.67
C ASP A 63 -27.61 4.75 8.90
N ARG A 64 -26.68 4.09 9.58
CA ARG A 64 -25.88 4.68 10.66
C ARG A 64 -24.66 5.45 10.15
N HIS A 65 -23.89 4.86 9.24
CA HIS A 65 -22.54 5.37 8.90
C HIS A 65 -22.47 6.15 7.59
N GLY A 66 -23.54 6.15 6.80
CA GLY A 66 -23.64 6.87 5.54
C GLY A 66 -23.17 6.08 4.31
N ALA A 67 -22.46 4.96 4.49
CA ALA A 67 -21.99 4.07 3.42
C ALA A 67 -22.12 2.60 3.80
N SER A 68 -22.33 1.74 2.81
CA SER A 68 -22.56 0.30 3.03
C SER A 68 -21.30 -0.55 3.12
N TRP A 69 -20.11 0.06 3.05
CA TRP A 69 -18.84 -0.66 3.08
C TRP A 69 -17.67 0.23 3.48
N PHE A 70 -16.56 -0.39 3.88
CA PHE A 70 -15.24 0.24 4.02
C PHE A 70 -14.13 -0.70 3.55
N ASN A 71 -13.04 -0.13 3.05
CA ASN A 71 -11.82 -0.88 2.72
C ASN A 71 -10.98 -1.17 3.97
N GLN A 72 -10.40 -2.37 4.00
CA GLN A 72 -9.52 -2.89 5.06
C GLN A 72 -8.12 -3.16 4.46
N GLY A 73 -7.08 -2.84 5.23
CA GLY A 73 -5.68 -2.95 4.80
C GLY A 73 -5.28 -1.81 3.86
N VAL A 74 -5.21 -2.07 2.56
CA VAL A 74 -4.90 -1.02 1.56
C VAL A 74 -6.12 -0.11 1.38
N GLN A 75 -5.91 1.20 1.35
CA GLN A 75 -7.02 2.17 1.25
C GLN A 75 -6.81 3.27 0.20
N GLY A 76 -5.56 3.63 -0.09
CA GLY A 76 -5.23 4.70 -1.02
C GLY A 76 -3.76 4.72 -1.40
N GLY A 77 -3.39 5.71 -2.19
CA GLY A 77 -2.05 5.86 -2.73
C GLY A 77 -1.80 7.26 -3.28
N SER A 78 -0.62 7.44 -3.88
CA SER A 78 -0.25 8.69 -4.52
C SER A 78 -0.52 8.61 -6.03
N TYR A 79 -0.60 9.77 -6.68
CA TYR A 79 -0.67 9.90 -8.14
C TYR A 79 0.50 9.26 -8.90
N ILE A 80 1.58 8.85 -8.22
CA ILE A 80 2.65 8.05 -8.82
C ILE A 80 2.26 6.61 -9.13
N PHE A 81 1.07 6.15 -8.73
CA PHE A 81 0.62 4.76 -8.90
C PHE A 81 0.03 4.48 -10.30
N HIS A 82 0.76 4.82 -11.35
CA HIS A 82 0.28 4.76 -12.73
C HIS A 82 -0.16 3.33 -13.13
N HIS A 83 0.53 2.28 -12.66
CA HIS A 83 0.18 0.90 -12.98
C HIS A 83 -1.08 0.43 -12.25
N THR A 84 -1.25 0.83 -10.99
CA THR A 84 -2.45 0.54 -10.20
C THR A 84 -3.67 1.22 -10.79
N LEU A 85 -3.56 2.53 -11.08
CA LEU A 85 -4.66 3.35 -11.57
C LEU A 85 -5.11 2.90 -12.97
N THR A 86 -4.18 2.54 -13.85
CA THR A 86 -4.54 1.91 -15.14
C THR A 86 -5.21 0.55 -14.96
N MET A 87 -4.86 -0.23 -13.94
CA MET A 87 -5.59 -1.48 -13.67
C MET A 87 -6.99 -1.26 -13.13
N PHE A 88 -7.24 -0.24 -12.30
CA PHE A 88 -8.61 0.14 -11.95
C PHE A 88 -9.42 0.46 -13.21
N ALA A 89 -8.86 1.30 -14.10
CA ALA A 89 -9.52 1.65 -15.35
C ALA A 89 -9.87 0.43 -16.22
N ARG A 90 -8.92 -0.51 -16.37
CA ARG A 90 -9.11 -1.72 -17.17
C ARG A 90 -10.20 -2.65 -16.63
N GLN A 91 -10.53 -2.54 -15.34
CA GLN A 91 -11.61 -3.30 -14.71
C GLN A 91 -12.89 -2.47 -14.51
N GLY A 92 -12.94 -1.23 -15.01
CA GLY A 92 -14.12 -0.37 -14.93
C GLY A 92 -14.27 0.41 -13.62
N TYR A 93 -13.19 0.60 -12.86
CA TYR A 93 -13.18 1.33 -11.60
C TYR A 93 -12.31 2.58 -11.67
N HIS A 94 -12.48 3.48 -10.70
CA HIS A 94 -11.62 4.64 -10.50
C HIS A 94 -11.26 4.82 -9.02
N ALA A 95 -10.14 5.49 -8.79
CA ALA A 95 -9.78 6.06 -7.50
C ALA A 95 -10.27 7.51 -7.42
N ASP A 96 -10.55 8.01 -6.22
CA ASP A 96 -11.02 9.37 -5.98
C ASP A 96 -9.91 10.24 -5.40
N PRO A 97 -9.81 11.52 -5.76
CA PRO A 97 -8.87 12.43 -5.14
C PRO A 97 -9.21 12.65 -3.65
N VAL A 98 -8.19 12.87 -2.84
CA VAL A 98 -8.32 13.35 -1.45
C VAL A 98 -7.10 14.19 -1.06
N ASN A 99 -7.32 15.23 -0.26
CA ASN A 99 -6.25 16.04 0.32
C ASN A 99 -6.00 15.67 1.78
N LEU A 100 -4.85 15.07 2.06
CA LEU A 100 -4.59 14.43 3.35
C LEU A 100 -4.41 15.45 4.50
N GLN A 101 -5.18 15.25 5.58
CA GLN A 101 -5.01 15.95 6.86
C GLN A 101 -4.59 14.95 7.95
N VAL A 102 -3.62 15.33 8.79
CA VAL A 102 -3.10 14.48 9.87
C VAL A 102 -3.27 15.09 11.25
N SER A 103 -3.35 14.24 12.28
CA SER A 103 -3.31 14.63 13.69
C SER A 103 -2.31 13.76 14.44
N PHE A 104 -1.12 14.27 14.75
CA PHE A 104 -0.09 13.52 15.46
C PHE A 104 0.06 14.02 16.89
N GLY A 105 0.18 13.09 17.83
CA GLY A 105 0.16 13.36 19.26
C GLY A 105 -1.20 13.82 19.77
N LYS A 106 -1.22 14.16 21.05
CA LYS A 106 -2.37 14.73 21.77
C LYS A 106 -1.85 15.74 22.78
N ASP A 107 -2.70 16.70 23.15
CA ASP A 107 -2.41 17.70 24.18
C ASP A 107 -1.08 18.44 23.93
N ASP A 108 -0.10 18.33 24.83
CA ASP A 108 1.20 19.01 24.74
C ASP A 108 2.10 18.50 23.60
N THR A 109 1.81 17.30 23.07
CA THR A 109 2.53 16.68 21.94
C THR A 109 1.77 16.78 20.62
N PHE A 110 0.67 17.52 20.56
CA PHE A 110 -0.16 17.63 19.37
C PHE A 110 0.46 18.51 18.27
N TRP A 111 0.44 18.02 17.03
CA TRP A 111 0.64 18.82 15.82
C TRP A 111 -0.11 18.27 14.61
N THR A 112 -0.31 19.15 13.62
CA THR A 112 -0.99 18.85 12.36
C THR A 112 -0.34 19.62 11.20
N ASN A 113 -0.60 19.18 9.96
CA ASN A 113 -0.25 19.95 8.75
C ASN A 113 -1.23 21.10 8.46
N VAL A 114 -2.40 21.14 9.11
CA VAL A 114 -3.46 22.11 8.79
C VAL A 114 -3.18 23.49 9.39
N PHE A 115 -2.87 23.56 10.68
CA PHE A 115 -2.58 24.80 11.41
C PHE A 115 -1.37 24.62 12.34
N PRO A 116 -0.66 25.71 12.68
CA PRO A 116 0.50 25.65 13.58
C PRO A 116 0.11 25.35 15.03
N THR A 117 0.96 24.61 15.75
CA THR A 117 0.73 24.25 17.15
C THR A 117 1.88 24.63 18.07
N ASP A 118 1.62 24.61 19.39
CA ASP A 118 2.62 24.91 20.42
C ASP A 118 3.85 24.01 20.33
N LEU A 119 3.67 22.72 19.99
CA LEU A 119 4.76 21.78 19.78
C LEU A 119 5.73 22.28 18.70
N LEU A 120 5.20 22.70 17.54
CA LEU A 120 6.03 23.20 16.45
C LEU A 120 6.67 24.56 16.79
N ALA A 121 5.99 25.38 17.61
CA ALA A 121 6.51 26.64 18.10
C ALA A 121 7.72 26.45 19.03
N ARG A 122 7.68 25.50 19.97
CA ARG A 122 8.82 25.23 20.86
C ARG A 122 10.00 24.56 20.16
N HIS A 123 9.77 23.78 19.09
CA HIS A 123 10.82 23.11 18.31
C HIS A 123 11.34 23.89 17.08
N GLN A 124 11.08 25.20 16.95
CA GLN A 124 11.52 26.01 15.79
C GLN A 124 13.01 25.88 15.44
N LYS A 125 13.90 25.78 16.44
CA LYS A 125 15.34 25.60 16.21
C LYS A 125 15.64 24.25 15.55
N GLU A 126 14.94 23.20 15.95
CA GLU A 126 15.10 21.85 15.41
C GLU A 126 14.50 21.74 14.00
N ILE A 127 13.37 22.39 13.74
CA ILE A 127 12.76 22.49 12.40
C ILE A 127 13.72 23.12 11.39
N LYS A 128 14.37 24.22 11.77
CA LYS A 128 15.39 24.87 10.93
C LYS A 128 16.61 23.98 10.71
N ARG A 129 17.07 23.30 11.77
CA ARG A 129 18.18 22.35 11.68
C ARG A 129 17.84 21.15 10.78
N LEU A 130 16.63 20.61 10.88
CA LEU A 130 16.16 19.52 10.03
C LEU A 130 16.15 19.94 8.55
N ASN A 131 15.63 21.13 8.23
CA ASN A 131 15.70 21.65 6.85
C ASN A 131 17.14 21.66 6.30
N PHE A 132 18.10 22.13 7.11
CA PHE A 132 19.51 22.13 6.72
C PHE A 132 20.06 20.71 6.58
N ALA A 133 19.76 19.81 7.53
CA ALA A 133 20.20 18.43 7.51
C ALA A 133 19.66 17.65 6.30
N LEU A 134 18.42 17.90 5.89
CA LEU A 134 17.82 17.30 4.70
C LEU A 134 18.52 17.77 3.42
N LYS A 135 18.81 19.07 3.30
CA LYS A 135 19.60 19.61 2.16
C LYS A 135 21.01 19.03 2.13
N PHE A 136 21.64 18.90 3.29
CA PHE A 136 22.95 18.26 3.41
C PHE A 136 22.89 16.79 2.96
N MET A 137 21.88 16.06 3.43
CA MET A 137 21.66 14.67 3.04
C MET A 137 21.49 14.50 1.53
N ARG A 138 20.73 15.39 0.87
CA ARG A 138 20.57 15.43 -0.59
C ARG A 138 21.91 15.60 -1.33
N TRP A 139 22.88 16.30 -0.76
CA TRP A 139 24.19 16.48 -1.39
C TRP A 139 25.11 15.26 -1.19
N PHE A 140 24.87 14.47 -0.13
CA PHE A 140 25.70 13.35 0.31
C PHE A 140 24.93 12.01 0.36
N GLU A 141 23.98 11.80 -0.55
CA GLU A 141 22.97 10.73 -0.45
C GLU A 141 23.54 9.34 -0.23
N ILE A 142 24.67 9.01 -0.86
CA ILE A 142 25.30 7.69 -0.77
C ILE A 142 25.66 7.33 0.68
N PHE A 143 26.07 8.31 1.48
CA PHE A 143 26.42 8.08 2.89
C PHE A 143 25.18 7.84 3.75
N PHE A 144 24.06 8.49 3.43
CA PHE A 144 22.81 8.42 4.20
C PHE A 144 21.83 7.38 3.66
N ALA A 145 22.14 6.73 2.54
CA ALA A 145 21.27 5.77 1.86
C ALA A 145 20.88 4.58 2.76
N LEU A 146 21.71 4.22 3.73
CA LEU A 146 21.49 3.08 4.63
C LEU A 146 21.61 3.43 6.12
N ILE A 147 21.89 4.69 6.49
CA ILE A 147 21.99 5.09 7.90
C ILE A 147 20.59 5.01 8.52
N PRO A 148 20.39 4.25 9.62
CA PRO A 148 19.10 4.20 10.30
C PRO A 148 18.71 5.57 10.88
N MET A 149 17.43 5.93 10.84
CA MET A 149 16.92 7.21 11.35
C MET A 149 17.34 7.50 12.79
N LYS A 150 17.30 6.52 13.69
CA LYS A 150 17.74 6.69 15.09
C LYS A 150 19.20 7.13 15.22
N VAL A 151 20.06 6.66 14.31
CA VAL A 151 21.47 7.05 14.27
C VAL A 151 21.60 8.45 13.71
N PHE A 152 20.88 8.76 12.63
CA PHE A 152 20.84 10.10 12.04
C PHE A 152 20.42 11.16 13.06
N PHE A 153 19.28 11.01 13.74
CA PHE A 153 18.80 12.01 14.70
C PHE A 153 19.77 12.22 15.87
N LYS A 154 20.39 11.13 16.35
CA LYS A 154 21.41 11.20 17.40
C LYS A 154 22.67 11.94 16.95
N LEU A 155 23.19 11.63 15.75
CA LEU A 155 24.38 12.29 15.20
C LEU A 155 24.17 13.78 14.93
N TRP A 156 22.93 14.20 14.65
CA TRP A 156 22.56 15.59 14.39
C TRP A 156 22.01 16.33 15.64
N PHE A 157 22.12 15.72 16.82
CA PHE A 157 21.78 16.30 18.11
C PHE A 157 20.31 16.75 18.24
N PHE A 158 19.38 16.00 17.64
CA PHE A 158 17.95 16.21 17.84
C PHE A 158 17.49 15.74 19.22
N SER A 159 16.56 16.46 19.82
CA SER A 159 15.96 16.07 21.10
C SER A 159 15.14 14.78 20.95
N GLU A 160 15.03 14.02 22.03
CA GLU A 160 14.17 12.83 22.04
C GLU A 160 12.71 13.20 21.81
N GLU A 161 12.26 14.32 22.37
CA GLU A 161 10.92 14.84 22.15
C GLU A 161 10.65 15.10 20.67
N PHE A 162 11.46 15.92 20.00
CA PHE A 162 11.28 16.19 18.57
C PHE A 162 11.38 14.92 17.71
N THR A 163 12.32 14.03 18.04
CA THR A 163 12.52 12.79 17.30
C THR A 163 11.28 11.90 17.38
N ASN A 164 10.72 11.72 18.58
CA ASN A 164 9.66 10.78 18.83
C ASN A 164 8.24 11.33 18.54
N THR A 165 8.02 12.64 18.74
CA THR A 165 6.68 13.24 18.59
C THR A 165 6.47 13.91 17.23
N VAL A 166 7.55 14.23 16.51
CA VAL A 166 7.47 14.92 15.21
C VAL A 166 8.10 14.09 14.12
N ALA A 167 9.39 13.80 14.21
CA ALA A 167 10.15 13.32 13.06
C ALA A 167 9.90 11.83 12.71
N LEU A 168 9.79 10.95 13.70
CA LEU A 168 9.46 9.53 13.48
C LEU A 168 8.01 9.32 13.01
N PRO A 169 6.99 9.98 13.58
CA PRO A 169 5.61 9.92 13.08
C PRO A 169 5.47 10.29 11.59
N MET A 170 6.23 11.28 11.10
CA MET A 170 6.24 11.65 9.68
C MET A 170 6.61 10.50 8.73
N VAL A 171 7.42 9.54 9.20
CA VAL A 171 7.87 8.39 8.41
C VAL A 171 7.00 7.16 8.64
N ALA A 172 6.52 6.97 9.87
CA ALA A 172 5.67 5.84 10.25
C ALA A 172 4.43 5.71 9.33
N LEU A 173 3.83 6.84 8.95
CA LEU A 173 2.68 6.93 8.06
C LEU A 173 2.94 6.33 6.66
N PHE A 174 3.99 6.79 5.96
CA PHE A 174 4.11 6.56 4.52
C PHE A 174 4.56 5.14 4.13
N LEU A 175 5.34 4.50 4.99
CA LEU A 175 5.84 3.15 4.72
C LEU A 175 5.06 2.07 5.48
N GLY A 176 4.03 2.44 6.25
CA GLY A 176 3.41 1.52 7.21
C GLY A 176 4.46 0.87 8.12
N THR A 177 5.55 1.58 8.41
CA THR A 177 6.67 1.05 9.19
C THR A 177 6.36 1.00 10.66
N GLY A 178 5.39 1.80 11.11
CA GLY A 178 5.00 1.84 12.51
C GLY A 178 6.20 2.04 13.44
N ASN A 179 6.32 1.16 14.42
CA ASN A 179 7.41 1.18 15.40
C ASN A 179 8.78 0.75 14.84
N GLU A 180 8.89 0.39 13.56
CA GLU A 180 10.17 0.18 12.87
C GLU A 180 10.73 1.44 12.20
N ALA A 181 10.00 2.56 12.20
CA ALA A 181 10.48 3.85 11.71
C ALA A 181 11.93 4.21 12.16
N PRO A 182 12.35 3.97 13.42
CA PRO A 182 13.73 4.25 13.86
C PRO A 182 14.82 3.48 13.08
N ASN A 183 14.49 2.33 12.50
CA ASN A 183 15.39 1.46 11.76
C ASN A 183 15.29 1.65 10.23
N VAL A 184 14.40 2.52 9.74
CA VAL A 184 14.31 2.86 8.31
C VAL A 184 15.52 3.70 7.90
N PRO A 185 16.03 3.55 6.66
CA PRO A 185 17.07 4.44 6.15
C PRO A 185 16.67 5.92 6.16
N SER A 186 17.57 6.80 6.61
CA SER A 186 17.32 8.24 6.70
C SER A 186 17.02 8.89 5.35
N ILE A 187 17.49 8.31 4.24
CA ILE A 187 17.14 8.76 2.90
C ILE A 187 15.63 8.73 2.63
N MET A 188 14.86 7.85 3.29
CA MET A 188 13.40 7.83 3.13
C MET A 188 12.75 9.10 3.68
N LEU A 189 13.17 9.56 4.87
CA LEU A 189 12.71 10.83 5.45
C LEU A 189 13.06 12.00 4.53
N GLU A 190 14.30 12.04 4.04
CA GLU A 190 14.73 13.11 3.15
C GLU A 190 13.84 13.18 1.92
N ARG A 191 13.59 12.03 1.30
CA ARG A 191 12.78 11.97 0.11
C ARG A 191 11.32 12.33 0.34
N LEU A 192 10.78 11.99 1.51
CA LEU A 192 9.44 12.41 1.92
C LEU A 192 9.28 13.93 2.00
N CYS A 193 10.36 14.65 2.29
CA CYS A 193 10.36 16.09 2.48
C CYS A 193 10.85 16.90 1.27
N THR A 194 11.72 16.31 0.43
CA THR A 194 12.42 17.04 -0.65
C THR A 194 12.01 16.60 -2.05
N SER A 195 11.33 15.47 -2.21
CA SER A 195 10.98 14.94 -3.52
C SER A 195 9.65 15.53 -4.03
N PRO A 196 9.63 16.26 -5.16
CA PRO A 196 8.39 16.76 -5.76
C PRO A 196 7.51 15.67 -6.38
N THR A 197 8.00 14.43 -6.46
CA THR A 197 7.29 13.34 -7.12
C THR A 197 6.53 12.44 -6.14
N TYR A 198 7.12 12.15 -4.97
CA TYR A 198 6.51 11.26 -3.97
C TYR A 198 6.59 11.79 -2.54
N GLY A 199 7.15 12.98 -2.33
CA GLY A 199 7.30 13.56 -1.02
C GLY A 199 5.95 14.03 -0.48
N MET A 200 5.39 13.31 0.49
CA MET A 200 4.16 13.72 1.16
C MET A 200 4.34 15.09 1.84
N TRP A 201 5.49 15.32 2.45
CA TRP A 201 5.82 16.57 3.13
C TRP A 201 6.53 17.56 2.21
N PHE A 202 6.41 17.39 0.89
CA PHE A 202 6.99 18.28 -0.09
C PHE A 202 6.02 19.43 -0.48
N PRO A 203 6.50 20.69 -0.56
CA PRO A 203 7.82 21.12 -0.13
C PRO A 203 7.90 21.23 1.39
N TYR A 204 9.06 20.88 1.95
CA TYR A 204 9.33 21.08 3.37
C TYR A 204 9.15 22.54 3.78
N ASP A 205 8.39 22.79 4.84
CA ASP A 205 8.19 24.13 5.40
C ASP A 205 9.25 24.43 6.50
N PRO A 206 10.17 25.40 6.30
CA PRO A 206 11.19 25.75 7.29
C PRO A 206 10.67 26.37 8.59
N THR A 207 9.38 26.71 8.62
CA THR A 207 8.68 27.27 9.76
C THR A 207 7.79 26.22 10.45
N SER A 208 7.13 25.33 9.72
CA SER A 208 6.14 24.40 10.30
C SER A 208 6.34 22.92 9.95
N ILE A 209 7.43 22.56 9.25
CA ILE A 209 7.74 21.23 8.67
C ILE A 209 6.84 20.86 7.49
N ALA A 210 5.53 20.89 7.67
CA ALA A 210 4.54 20.61 6.66
C ALA A 210 3.35 21.56 6.79
N THR A 211 2.96 22.18 5.68
CA THR A 211 1.81 23.08 5.58
C THR A 211 0.93 22.78 4.37
N ASN A 212 1.35 21.82 3.55
CA ASN A 212 0.57 21.33 2.43
C ASN A 212 -0.47 20.31 2.91
N HIS A 213 -1.56 20.20 2.16
CA HIS A 213 -2.45 19.03 2.20
C HIS A 213 -2.03 18.13 1.04
N PRO A 214 -1.29 17.04 1.29
CA PRO A 214 -0.71 16.25 0.22
C PRO A 214 -1.81 15.64 -0.65
N PRO A 215 -1.78 15.84 -1.99
CA PRO A 215 -2.78 15.27 -2.88
C PRO A 215 -2.54 13.76 -3.01
N MET A 216 -3.57 13.00 -2.69
CA MET A 216 -3.60 11.55 -2.71
C MET A 216 -4.83 11.06 -3.46
N VAL A 217 -4.91 9.76 -3.66
CA VAL A 217 -6.09 9.08 -4.20
C VAL A 217 -6.53 7.97 -3.25
N VAL A 218 -7.83 7.75 -3.14
CA VAL A 218 -8.42 6.63 -2.38
C VAL A 218 -9.05 5.64 -3.32
N PHE A 219 -8.96 4.37 -2.96
CA PHE A 219 -9.23 3.27 -3.86
C PHE A 219 -10.69 2.84 -3.83
N PRO A 220 -11.20 2.25 -4.94
CA PRO A 220 -12.58 1.77 -5.03
C PRO A 220 -12.83 0.63 -4.04
N ASN A 221 -14.08 0.12 -4.01
CA ASN A 221 -14.41 -1.11 -3.30
C ASN A 221 -13.52 -2.26 -3.80
N PHE A 222 -12.59 -2.70 -2.96
CA PHE A 222 -11.61 -3.71 -3.33
C PHE A 222 -12.21 -5.08 -3.55
N SER A 223 -13.21 -5.49 -2.76
CA SER A 223 -13.87 -6.78 -2.95
C SER A 223 -14.55 -6.85 -4.33
N ASP A 224 -15.24 -5.78 -4.73
CA ASP A 224 -15.88 -5.71 -6.05
C ASP A 224 -14.87 -5.62 -7.19
N PHE A 225 -13.81 -4.81 -7.03
CA PHE A 225 -12.74 -4.67 -8.01
C PHE A 225 -12.03 -6.01 -8.27
N TYR A 226 -11.60 -6.71 -7.22
CA TYR A 226 -10.89 -7.97 -7.36
C TYR A 226 -11.79 -9.11 -7.84
N GLU A 227 -13.08 -9.11 -7.49
CA GLU A 227 -14.03 -10.08 -8.03
C GLU A 227 -14.31 -9.84 -9.52
N THR A 228 -14.44 -8.58 -9.94
CA THR A 228 -14.54 -8.22 -11.37
C THR A 228 -13.29 -8.67 -12.12
N TRP A 229 -12.12 -8.40 -11.56
CA TRP A 229 -10.85 -8.82 -12.15
C TRP A 229 -10.72 -10.35 -12.22
N ARG A 230 -11.17 -11.08 -11.20
CA ARG A 230 -11.21 -12.55 -11.21
C ARG A 230 -12.08 -13.08 -12.35
N LYS A 231 -13.27 -12.50 -12.53
CA LYS A 231 -14.18 -12.88 -13.64
C LYS A 231 -13.56 -12.58 -15.00
N ASP A 232 -12.90 -11.44 -15.16
CA ASP A 232 -12.16 -11.08 -16.38
C ASP A 232 -11.06 -12.13 -16.68
N LEU A 233 -10.26 -12.52 -15.68
CA LEU A 233 -9.24 -13.57 -15.85
C LEU A 233 -9.84 -14.92 -16.26
N VAL A 234 -10.92 -15.35 -15.61
CA VAL A 234 -11.63 -16.60 -15.96
C VAL A 234 -12.15 -16.54 -17.40
N SER A 235 -12.70 -15.39 -17.82
CA SER A 235 -13.19 -15.19 -19.19
C SER A 235 -12.09 -15.29 -20.25
N ARG A 236 -10.83 -15.05 -19.86
CA ARG A 236 -9.63 -15.19 -20.70
C ARG A 236 -9.02 -16.59 -20.66
N GLY A 237 -9.65 -17.55 -19.97
CA GLY A 237 -9.19 -18.93 -19.86
C GLY A 237 -8.19 -19.19 -18.74
N VAL A 238 -8.02 -18.26 -17.79
CA VAL A 238 -7.21 -18.52 -16.58
C VAL A 238 -7.99 -19.43 -15.63
N THR A 239 -7.35 -20.50 -15.16
CA THR A 239 -7.90 -21.35 -14.11
C THR A 239 -7.64 -20.72 -12.75
N VAL A 240 -8.68 -20.23 -12.08
CA VAL A 240 -8.57 -19.65 -10.72
C VAL A 240 -9.09 -20.64 -9.68
N ARG A 241 -8.26 -21.00 -8.70
CA ARG A 241 -8.60 -21.92 -7.60
C ARG A 241 -8.35 -21.25 -6.25
N LEU A 242 -9.42 -20.75 -5.65
CA LEU A 242 -9.41 -20.23 -4.29
C LEU A 242 -9.48 -21.39 -3.29
N SER A 243 -9.20 -21.12 -2.01
CA SER A 243 -9.12 -22.16 -0.97
C SER A 243 -8.21 -23.34 -1.37
N THR A 244 -7.14 -23.06 -2.12
CA THR A 244 -6.15 -24.03 -2.60
C THR A 244 -4.76 -23.54 -2.21
N GLU A 245 -4.16 -24.18 -1.20
CA GLU A 245 -2.86 -23.80 -0.66
C GLU A 245 -1.73 -24.58 -1.36
N LEU A 246 -0.66 -23.88 -1.74
CA LEU A 246 0.62 -24.52 -2.04
C LEU A 246 1.28 -24.97 -0.73
N ALA A 247 1.39 -26.27 -0.50
CA ALA A 247 2.01 -26.82 0.70
C ALA A 247 3.55 -26.85 0.58
N ALA A 248 4.08 -27.27 -0.58
CA ALA A 248 5.53 -27.34 -0.82
C ALA A 248 5.89 -27.36 -2.31
N ILE A 249 7.11 -26.92 -2.63
CA ILE A 249 7.74 -27.17 -3.93
C ILE A 249 8.66 -28.38 -3.80
N LEU A 250 8.22 -29.53 -4.33
CA LEU A 250 8.88 -30.82 -4.15
C LEU A 250 10.13 -30.96 -5.02
N HIS A 251 10.04 -30.53 -6.28
CA HIS A 251 11.15 -30.58 -7.22
C HIS A 251 11.12 -29.35 -8.14
N ARG A 252 12.30 -28.86 -8.54
CA ARG A 252 12.42 -27.79 -9.54
C ARG A 252 13.76 -27.83 -10.27
N SER A 253 13.71 -27.82 -11.59
CA SER A 253 14.92 -27.75 -12.42
C SER A 253 14.66 -26.96 -13.71
N ARG A 254 15.73 -26.55 -14.40
CA ARG A 254 15.59 -25.85 -15.68
C ARG A 254 15.00 -26.75 -16.76
N SER A 255 15.29 -28.05 -16.75
CA SER A 255 14.86 -28.99 -17.79
C SER A 255 13.47 -29.57 -17.55
N ASN A 256 13.10 -29.80 -16.29
CA ASN A 256 11.93 -30.61 -15.93
C ASN A 256 10.81 -29.79 -15.26
N GLY A 257 10.87 -28.45 -15.31
CA GLY A 257 9.86 -27.60 -14.68
C GLY A 257 9.85 -27.70 -13.15
N VAL A 258 8.67 -27.64 -12.57
CA VAL A 258 8.38 -27.60 -11.13
C VAL A 258 7.31 -28.62 -10.78
N VAL A 259 7.55 -29.41 -9.75
CA VAL A 259 6.55 -30.28 -9.12
C VAL A 259 6.16 -29.66 -7.79
N VAL A 260 4.86 -29.47 -7.58
CA VAL A 260 4.29 -28.86 -6.38
C VAL A 260 3.37 -29.82 -5.65
N SER A 261 3.28 -29.65 -4.34
CA SER A 261 2.29 -30.30 -3.48
C SER A 261 1.24 -29.27 -3.07
N LEU A 262 -0.02 -29.51 -3.40
CA LEU A 262 -1.15 -28.64 -3.10
C LEU A 262 -2.07 -29.30 -2.07
N LYS A 263 -2.82 -28.50 -1.33
CA LYS A 263 -3.92 -28.96 -0.48
C LYS A 263 -5.15 -28.07 -0.61
N GLN A 264 -6.31 -28.68 -0.46
CA GLN A 264 -7.57 -27.95 -0.35
C GLN A 264 -7.73 -27.39 1.07
N ARG A 265 -8.27 -26.18 1.17
CA ARG A 265 -8.59 -25.49 2.41
C ARG A 265 -10.09 -25.47 2.60
N THR A 266 -10.53 -25.49 3.86
CA THR A 266 -11.95 -25.36 4.20
C THR A 266 -12.31 -23.87 4.27
N PRO A 267 -13.21 -23.35 3.40
CA PRO A 267 -13.65 -21.96 3.47
C PRO A 267 -14.27 -21.61 4.83
N THR A 268 -13.89 -20.48 5.41
CA THR A 268 -14.56 -19.90 6.60
C THR A 268 -15.67 -18.93 6.19
N PRO A 269 -16.64 -18.60 7.08
CA PRO A 269 -17.73 -17.69 6.75
C PRO A 269 -17.30 -16.29 6.29
N ASP A 270 -16.13 -15.83 6.74
CA ASP A 270 -15.54 -14.56 6.33
C ASP A 270 -14.55 -14.70 5.15
N HIS A 271 -14.42 -15.90 4.57
CA HIS A 271 -13.56 -16.23 3.43
C HIS A 271 -12.04 -16.11 3.65
N HIS A 272 -11.59 -15.78 4.87
CA HIS A 272 -10.18 -15.47 5.15
C HIS A 272 -9.28 -16.66 5.47
N ASN A 273 -9.83 -17.88 5.61
CA ASN A 273 -9.14 -19.15 5.88
C ASN A 273 -7.88 -19.03 6.78
N PRO A 274 -7.91 -19.49 8.05
CA PRO A 274 -6.82 -19.25 8.99
C PRO A 274 -5.48 -19.81 8.51
N ILE A 275 -4.41 -19.04 8.75
CA ILE A 275 -3.03 -19.45 8.49
C ILE A 275 -2.77 -20.78 9.20
N GLY A 276 -2.26 -21.76 8.45
CA GLY A 276 -1.91 -23.07 9.02
C GLY A 276 -3.11 -23.92 9.48
N GLY A 277 -4.35 -23.56 9.13
CA GLY A 277 -5.50 -24.46 9.25
C GLY A 277 -5.41 -25.67 8.30
N ASP A 278 -6.37 -26.59 8.42
CA ASP A 278 -6.44 -27.83 7.62
C ASP A 278 -5.08 -28.56 7.56
N ARG A 279 -4.45 -28.78 8.73
CA ARG A 279 -3.08 -29.36 8.82
C ARG A 279 -3.01 -30.78 8.28
N ASP A 280 -4.05 -31.55 8.54
CA ASP A 280 -4.14 -32.97 8.17
C ASP A 280 -4.86 -33.19 6.83
N ALA A 281 -5.17 -32.13 6.09
CA ALA A 281 -5.78 -32.25 4.79
C ALA A 281 -4.84 -32.98 3.81
N PRO A 282 -5.35 -33.94 3.01
CA PRO A 282 -4.53 -34.69 2.09
C PRO A 282 -3.95 -33.76 1.02
N THR A 283 -2.67 -33.94 0.73
CA THR A 283 -1.99 -33.21 -0.34
C THR A 283 -2.03 -33.99 -1.64
N PHE A 284 -1.98 -33.29 -2.77
CA PHE A 284 -1.85 -33.88 -4.11
C PHE A 284 -0.77 -33.16 -4.92
N GLU A 285 -0.18 -33.86 -5.89
CA GLU A 285 0.91 -33.33 -6.69
C GLU A 285 0.44 -32.80 -8.05
N GLU A 286 1.05 -31.71 -8.49
CA GLU A 286 0.87 -31.19 -9.84
C GLU A 286 2.21 -30.74 -10.44
N HIS A 287 2.28 -30.77 -11.78
CA HIS A 287 3.46 -30.38 -12.54
C HIS A 287 3.20 -29.13 -13.36
N TYR A 288 4.18 -28.21 -13.38
CA TYR A 288 4.15 -26.95 -14.12
C TYR A 288 5.51 -26.66 -14.76
N ASP A 289 5.55 -25.86 -15.82
CA ASP A 289 6.81 -25.44 -16.46
C ASP A 289 7.48 -24.30 -15.69
N GLU A 290 6.67 -23.39 -15.15
CA GLU A 290 7.10 -22.18 -14.46
C GLU A 290 6.21 -21.91 -13.23
N ILE A 291 6.79 -21.34 -12.19
CA ILE A 291 6.04 -20.88 -11.01
C ILE A 291 6.40 -19.43 -10.67
N VAL A 292 5.38 -18.65 -10.32
CA VAL A 292 5.51 -17.29 -9.79
C VAL A 292 4.95 -17.26 -8.38
N LEU A 293 5.82 -16.99 -7.41
CA LEU A 293 5.48 -16.86 -6.00
C LEU A 293 5.07 -15.41 -5.71
N CYS A 294 3.76 -15.20 -5.53
CA CYS A 294 3.14 -13.92 -5.19
C CYS A 294 2.71 -13.86 -3.72
N CYS A 295 3.55 -14.42 -2.85
CA CYS A 295 3.38 -14.48 -1.40
C CYS A 295 4.51 -13.75 -0.66
N LEU A 296 4.42 -13.66 0.67
CA LEU A 296 5.44 -13.06 1.52
C LEU A 296 6.78 -13.83 1.45
N ALA A 297 7.89 -13.14 1.74
CA ALA A 297 9.24 -13.69 1.60
C ALA A 297 9.50 -14.90 2.50
N ASP A 298 9.00 -14.87 3.73
CA ASP A 298 9.08 -15.95 4.71
C ASP A 298 8.24 -17.17 4.28
N THR A 299 7.07 -16.93 3.69
CA THR A 299 6.21 -17.95 3.09
C THR A 299 6.91 -18.58 1.90
N ALA A 300 7.46 -17.79 0.98
CA ALA A 300 8.26 -18.32 -0.13
C ALA A 300 9.45 -19.16 0.36
N LYS A 301 10.15 -18.71 1.41
CA LYS A 301 11.25 -19.47 2.04
C LYS A 301 10.77 -20.81 2.60
N ARG A 302 9.60 -20.86 3.26
CA ARG A 302 8.99 -22.08 3.80
C ARG A 302 8.64 -23.07 2.69
N LEU A 303 7.97 -22.60 1.64
CA LEU A 303 7.56 -23.38 0.47
C LEU A 303 8.75 -24.01 -0.28
N LEU A 304 9.89 -23.31 -0.25
CA LEU A 304 11.13 -23.72 -0.90
C LEU A 304 12.06 -24.54 0.00
N SER A 305 11.71 -24.78 1.26
CA SER A 305 12.63 -25.36 2.27
C SER A 305 13.43 -26.56 1.76
N SER A 306 12.77 -27.54 1.13
CA SER A 306 13.36 -28.77 0.58
C SER A 306 14.21 -28.58 -0.69
N THR A 307 13.98 -27.52 -1.46
CA THR A 307 14.64 -27.29 -2.76
C THR A 307 15.48 -26.01 -2.80
N SER A 308 15.56 -25.28 -1.70
CA SER A 308 16.19 -23.97 -1.58
C SER A 308 17.70 -24.04 -1.81
N SER A 309 18.23 -23.07 -2.54
CA SER A 309 19.67 -22.77 -2.55
C SER A 309 20.06 -22.00 -1.29
N TRP A 310 21.35 -22.00 -0.97
CA TRP A 310 21.87 -21.18 0.14
C TRP A 310 21.54 -19.69 -0.03
N ARG A 311 21.64 -19.18 -1.26
CA ARG A 311 21.34 -17.78 -1.58
C ARG A 311 19.87 -17.44 -1.32
N GLU A 312 18.94 -18.29 -1.74
CA GLU A 312 17.50 -18.09 -1.48
C GLU A 312 17.22 -18.08 0.03
N ARG A 313 17.76 -19.04 0.78
CA ARG A 313 17.57 -19.08 2.25
C ARG A 313 18.05 -17.79 2.92
N LYS A 314 19.19 -17.26 2.48
CA LYS A 314 19.79 -16.05 3.05
C LYS A 314 18.98 -14.79 2.68
N VAL A 315 18.67 -14.60 1.40
CA VAL A 315 17.97 -13.40 0.92
C VAL A 315 16.53 -13.38 1.45
N LEU A 316 15.75 -14.44 1.23
CA LEU A 316 14.36 -14.51 1.70
C LEU A 316 14.26 -14.47 3.23
N GLY A 317 15.25 -15.05 3.92
CA GLY A 317 15.34 -15.03 5.38
C GLY A 317 15.80 -13.71 5.99
N SER A 318 16.20 -12.73 5.17
CA SER A 318 16.62 -11.40 5.65
C SER A 318 15.47 -10.39 5.66
N ALA A 319 14.32 -10.72 5.05
CA ALA A 319 13.10 -9.93 5.21
C ALA A 319 12.59 -10.06 6.65
N LYS A 320 12.24 -8.93 7.25
CA LYS A 320 11.71 -8.85 8.62
C LYS A 320 10.25 -8.48 8.56
N PHE A 321 9.48 -9.01 9.49
CA PHE A 321 8.05 -8.78 9.57
C PHE A 321 7.65 -8.41 11.00
N SER A 322 6.51 -7.73 11.11
CA SER A 322 5.85 -7.36 12.36
C SER A 322 4.42 -7.89 12.32
N ASP A 323 3.97 -8.47 13.43
CA ASP A 323 2.58 -8.88 13.59
C ASP A 323 1.78 -7.75 14.23
N ASP A 324 0.98 -7.10 13.40
CA ASP A 324 0.17 -5.95 13.78
C ASP A 324 -1.31 -6.36 13.76
N ILE A 325 -2.14 -5.71 14.58
CA ILE A 325 -3.60 -5.90 14.54
C ILE A 325 -4.27 -4.58 14.19
N THR A 326 -5.22 -4.63 13.25
CA THR A 326 -6.17 -3.53 13.04
C THR A 326 -7.50 -3.90 13.69
N ILE A 327 -7.94 -3.05 14.61
CA ILE A 327 -9.27 -3.10 15.19
C ILE A 327 -10.09 -2.02 14.47
N THR A 328 -11.11 -2.44 13.74
CA THR A 328 -12.09 -1.53 13.13
C THR A 328 -13.24 -1.35 14.11
N HIS A 329 -13.55 -0.11 14.50
CA HIS A 329 -14.53 0.21 15.54
C HIS A 329 -15.27 1.52 15.29
N THR A 330 -16.35 1.73 16.04
CA THR A 330 -17.15 2.98 16.05
C THR A 330 -17.02 3.74 17.37
N ASP A 331 -16.02 3.38 18.19
CA ASP A 331 -15.86 3.95 19.53
C ASP A 331 -15.29 5.37 19.53
N SER A 332 -16.16 6.35 19.31
CA SER A 332 -15.81 7.77 19.37
C SER A 332 -15.32 8.22 20.76
N SER A 333 -15.63 7.48 21.84
CA SER A 333 -15.13 7.79 23.19
C SER A 333 -13.65 7.46 23.31
N TYR A 334 -13.23 6.30 22.78
CA TYR A 334 -11.82 5.95 22.62
C TYR A 334 -11.09 7.03 21.82
N MET A 335 -11.66 7.44 20.67
CA MET A 335 -11.04 8.47 19.82
C MET A 335 -10.89 9.81 20.55
N LYS A 336 -11.93 10.28 21.25
CA LYS A 336 -11.88 11.52 22.05
C LYS A 336 -10.87 11.44 23.19
N LYS A 337 -10.70 10.28 23.80
CA LYS A 337 -9.71 10.05 24.87
C LYS A 337 -8.29 10.09 24.32
N HIS A 338 -8.02 9.42 23.21
CA HIS A 338 -6.64 9.14 22.76
C HIS A 338 -6.09 10.07 21.67
N TYR A 339 -6.95 10.78 20.94
CA TYR A 339 -6.54 11.57 19.78
C TYR A 339 -7.10 13.00 19.79
N GLN A 340 -6.46 13.90 19.03
CA GLN A 340 -6.97 15.25 18.79
C GLN A 340 -7.87 15.28 17.55
N ASN A 341 -9.16 15.06 17.76
CA ASN A 341 -10.12 14.94 16.66
C ASN A 341 -10.69 16.29 16.19
N PHE A 342 -10.64 17.32 17.03
CA PHE A 342 -11.26 18.62 16.76
C PHE A 342 -10.24 19.74 16.86
N TYR A 343 -10.50 20.85 16.20
CA TYR A 343 -9.73 22.06 16.40
C TYR A 343 -9.83 22.52 17.86
N SER A 344 -8.73 23.01 18.42
CA SER A 344 -8.72 23.67 19.73
C SER A 344 -7.86 24.91 19.67
N GLU A 345 -8.44 26.07 19.98
CA GLU A 345 -7.72 27.35 20.04
C GLU A 345 -6.58 27.31 21.06
N SER A 346 -6.70 26.51 22.13
CA SER A 346 -5.68 26.38 23.17
C SER A 346 -4.36 25.78 22.70
N HIS A 347 -4.38 25.05 21.58
CA HIS A 347 -3.19 24.41 21.01
C HIS A 347 -2.69 25.11 19.75
N ALA A 348 -3.48 26.05 19.21
CA ALA A 348 -3.21 26.73 17.95
C ALA A 348 -2.37 27.99 18.18
N VAL A 349 -1.35 28.21 17.35
CA VAL A 349 -0.44 29.35 17.50
C VAL A 349 -0.60 30.31 16.32
N ARG A 350 -1.20 31.49 16.56
CA ARG A 350 -1.45 32.48 15.50
C ARG A 350 -0.20 33.17 14.93
N SER A 351 0.99 32.96 15.51
CA SER A 351 2.25 33.46 14.96
C SER A 351 3.37 32.42 15.09
N LEU A 352 3.89 31.93 13.97
CA LEU A 352 4.96 30.94 13.93
C LEU A 352 6.16 31.47 13.14
N GLY A 353 7.35 31.43 13.75
CA GLY A 353 8.59 31.89 13.09
C GLY A 353 8.58 33.37 12.68
N GLY A 354 7.80 34.21 13.36
CA GLY A 354 7.65 35.64 13.06
C GLY A 354 6.67 35.96 11.91
N LYS A 355 5.87 34.98 11.49
CA LYS A 355 4.83 35.14 10.47
C LYS A 355 3.45 34.94 11.10
N ASP A 356 2.49 35.76 10.69
CA ASP A 356 1.07 35.53 11.02
C ASP A 356 0.59 34.20 10.41
N GLN A 357 -0.24 33.50 11.18
CA GLN A 357 -0.84 32.21 10.83
C GLN A 357 -2.35 32.20 11.10
N SER A 358 -2.96 33.35 11.38
CA SER A 358 -4.37 33.46 11.74
C SER A 358 -5.28 32.79 10.71
N SER A 359 -5.02 32.96 9.40
CA SER A 359 -5.82 32.34 8.35
C SER A 359 -5.84 30.81 8.39
N ARG A 360 -4.74 30.17 8.81
CA ARG A 360 -4.67 28.71 8.97
C ARG A 360 -5.43 28.24 10.21
N CYS A 361 -5.32 29.00 11.30
CA CYS A 361 -6.11 28.74 12.50
C CYS A 361 -7.62 28.87 12.21
N ASP A 362 -8.02 29.93 11.51
CA ASP A 362 -9.41 30.16 11.13
C ASP A 362 -9.93 29.08 10.17
N PHE A 363 -9.12 28.64 9.21
CA PHE A 363 -9.44 27.48 8.38
C PHE A 363 -9.61 26.20 9.22
N GLY A 364 -8.68 25.94 10.14
CA GLY A 364 -8.72 24.78 11.03
C GLY A 364 -9.96 24.73 11.90
N ALA A 365 -10.43 25.89 12.39
CA ALA A 365 -11.61 26.00 13.23
C ALA A 365 -12.87 25.37 12.59
N ASP A 366 -13.01 25.48 11.27
CA ASP A 366 -14.17 24.98 10.53
C ASP A 366 -13.90 23.72 9.68
N ASN A 367 -12.63 23.40 9.39
CA ASN A 367 -12.27 22.40 8.38
C ASN A 367 -11.24 21.36 8.85
N PHE A 368 -10.79 21.40 10.11
CA PHE A 368 -9.89 20.37 10.63
C PHE A 368 -10.62 19.03 10.78
N ARG A 369 -10.30 18.11 9.87
CA ARG A 369 -10.92 16.80 9.67
C ARG A 369 -9.82 15.76 9.44
N PRO A 370 -9.04 15.42 10.48
CA PRO A 370 -7.92 14.50 10.32
C PRO A 370 -8.39 13.12 9.87
N MET A 371 -7.72 12.61 8.84
CA MET A 371 -7.96 11.29 8.27
C MET A 371 -7.05 10.23 8.90
N TYR A 372 -5.92 10.68 9.44
CA TYR A 372 -4.90 9.80 9.97
C TYR A 372 -4.31 10.37 11.26
N TYR A 373 -4.15 9.48 12.23
CA TYR A 373 -3.74 9.79 13.57
C TYR A 373 -2.54 8.95 13.98
N ILE A 374 -1.64 9.57 14.73
CA ILE A 374 -0.60 8.87 15.48
C ILE A 374 -0.68 9.39 16.91
N LYS A 375 -0.60 8.50 17.89
CA LYS A 375 -0.24 8.88 19.26
C LYS A 375 0.98 8.08 19.70
N MET A 376 1.69 8.62 20.67
CA MET A 376 2.75 7.91 21.37
C MET A 376 2.19 7.29 22.65
N TYR A 377 2.82 6.23 23.15
CA TYR A 377 2.48 5.70 24.48
C TYR A 377 3.17 6.52 25.58
N ASP A 378 2.45 6.86 26.65
CA ASP A 378 3.01 7.63 27.76
C ASP A 378 4.15 6.87 28.47
N GLN A 379 4.04 5.54 28.52
CA GLN A 379 5.03 4.65 29.14
C GLN A 379 6.33 4.56 28.32
N ASP A 380 6.25 4.67 26.99
CA ASP A 380 7.40 4.71 26.08
C ASP A 380 7.07 5.54 24.84
N ARG A 381 7.51 6.81 24.85
CA ARG A 381 7.25 7.76 23.77
C ARG A 381 7.90 7.37 22.44
N SER A 382 8.83 6.42 22.42
CA SER A 382 9.42 5.90 21.18
C SER A 382 8.51 4.92 20.43
N LYS A 383 7.42 4.49 21.07
CA LYS A 383 6.40 3.61 20.50
C LYS A 383 5.15 4.42 20.20
N LEU A 384 4.48 4.02 19.12
CA LEU A 384 3.29 4.67 18.64
C LEU A 384 2.16 3.70 18.35
N GLU A 385 0.96 4.27 18.34
CA GLU A 385 -0.30 3.68 17.89
C GLU A 385 -0.82 4.53 16.73
N MET A 386 -1.36 3.87 15.70
CA MET A 386 -1.86 4.53 14.49
C MET A 386 -3.38 4.38 14.42
N CYS A 387 -4.08 5.37 13.86
CA CYS A 387 -5.49 5.22 13.53
C CYS A 387 -5.83 5.90 12.21
N PHE A 388 -6.73 5.30 11.43
CA PHE A 388 -7.40 5.96 10.32
C PHE A 388 -8.85 6.28 10.71
N ASP A 389 -9.30 7.49 10.38
CA ASP A 389 -10.73 7.79 10.31
C ASP A 389 -11.18 7.51 8.87
N THR A 390 -11.77 6.34 8.69
CA THR A 390 -12.17 5.86 7.36
C THR A 390 -13.32 6.69 6.78
N THR A 391 -14.14 7.31 7.63
CA THR A 391 -15.27 8.16 7.22
C THR A 391 -14.78 9.47 6.60
N ASN A 392 -13.73 10.05 7.17
CA ASN A 392 -13.07 11.22 6.57
C ASN A 392 -12.18 10.85 5.37
N TYR A 393 -11.58 9.66 5.36
CA TYR A 393 -10.60 9.28 4.33
C TYR A 393 -11.22 8.68 3.06
N GLN A 394 -12.12 7.70 3.18
CA GLN A 394 -12.61 6.92 2.04
C GLN A 394 -13.78 7.60 1.30
N SER A 395 -13.84 7.44 -0.02
CA SER A 395 -14.65 8.30 -0.92
C SER A 395 -16.14 7.98 -0.98
N GLN A 396 -16.56 6.83 -0.49
CA GLN A 396 -17.96 6.38 -0.48
C GLN A 396 -18.79 6.99 0.64
N PHE A 397 -18.14 7.47 1.70
CA PHE A 397 -18.82 8.11 2.82
C PHE A 397 -19.37 9.48 2.41
N PRO A 398 -20.47 9.94 3.04
CA PRO A 398 -20.93 11.31 2.90
C PRO A 398 -19.91 12.31 3.39
N ASP A 399 -20.01 13.55 2.90
CA ASP A 399 -19.17 14.63 3.39
C ASP A 399 -19.48 14.98 4.86
N LYS A 400 -20.73 14.88 5.31
CA LYS A 400 -21.11 15.21 6.69
C LYS A 400 -21.74 14.01 7.38
N VAL A 401 -20.94 13.30 8.16
CA VAL A 401 -21.36 12.23 9.07
C VAL A 401 -21.06 12.70 10.49
N PRO A 402 -21.99 12.57 11.47
CA PRO A 402 -21.69 12.87 12.87
C PRO A 402 -20.45 12.10 13.34
N PHE A 403 -19.52 12.75 14.05
CA PHE A 403 -18.30 12.10 14.54
C PHE A 403 -18.57 10.83 15.36
N GLU A 404 -19.69 10.81 16.09
CA GLU A 404 -20.12 9.65 16.87
C GLU A 404 -20.49 8.41 16.03
N ASP A 405 -20.76 8.59 14.74
CA ASP A 405 -21.07 7.55 13.76
C ASP A 405 -19.93 7.30 12.77
N HIS A 406 -18.74 7.86 13.00
CA HIS A 406 -17.56 7.55 12.19
C HIS A 406 -17.09 6.10 12.41
N VAL A 407 -16.40 5.58 11.39
CA VAL A 407 -15.71 4.28 11.43
C VAL A 407 -14.21 4.52 11.49
N PHE A 408 -13.57 3.93 12.50
CA PHE A 408 -12.15 4.07 12.79
C PHE A 408 -11.44 2.74 12.61
N GLN A 409 -10.17 2.79 12.18
CA GLN A 409 -9.26 1.65 12.12
C GLN A 409 -8.03 1.95 12.97
N THR A 410 -8.04 1.48 14.21
CA THR A 410 -6.91 1.62 15.13
C THR A 410 -5.97 0.44 14.93
N ILE A 411 -4.68 0.73 14.75
CA ILE A 411 -3.63 -0.22 14.43
C ILE A 411 -2.64 -0.28 15.59
N PHE A 412 -2.56 -1.46 16.19
CA PHE A 412 -1.60 -1.77 17.23
C PHE A 412 -0.45 -2.56 16.63
N LEU A 413 0.76 -2.04 16.82
CA LEU A 413 1.94 -2.45 16.08
C LEU A 413 2.79 -3.40 16.92
N ASN A 414 3.20 -4.50 16.32
CA ASN A 414 4.09 -5.53 16.86
C ASN A 414 3.64 -6.15 18.19
N LYS A 415 2.80 -7.19 18.14
CA LYS A 415 2.27 -7.83 19.34
C LYS A 415 3.36 -8.34 20.28
N ASP A 416 4.34 -9.06 19.72
CA ASP A 416 5.36 -9.73 20.52
C ASP A 416 6.25 -8.74 21.28
N ARG A 417 6.62 -7.62 20.65
CA ARG A 417 7.53 -6.63 21.25
C ARG A 417 6.80 -5.58 22.07
N ASP A 418 5.73 -4.99 21.52
CA ASP A 418 5.12 -3.78 22.04
C ASP A 418 3.70 -4.02 22.61
N GLY A 419 3.19 -5.26 22.54
CA GLY A 419 1.82 -5.61 22.92
C GLY A 419 1.43 -5.40 24.38
N HIS A 420 2.39 -5.10 25.25
CA HIS A 420 2.18 -4.73 26.66
C HIS A 420 1.86 -3.24 26.84
N LEU A 421 2.05 -2.41 25.80
CA LEU A 421 1.75 -0.99 25.80
C LEU A 421 0.37 -0.69 25.23
N TRP A 422 -0.18 -1.61 24.44
CA TRP A 422 -1.40 -1.42 23.68
C TRP A 422 -2.59 -1.03 24.57
N SER A 423 -3.40 -0.08 24.10
CA SER A 423 -4.68 0.29 24.71
C SER A 423 -5.88 -0.35 24.01
N ASP A 424 -5.68 -1.50 23.37
CA ASP A 424 -6.72 -2.24 22.64
C ASP A 424 -7.87 -2.68 23.54
N ASN A 425 -7.57 -2.97 24.81
CA ASN A 425 -8.55 -3.30 25.84
C ASN A 425 -9.47 -2.14 26.26
N GLU A 426 -9.15 -0.89 25.87
CA GLU A 426 -9.98 0.27 26.18
C GLU A 426 -11.03 0.57 25.10
N ILE A 427 -10.94 -0.09 23.94
CA ILE A 427 -11.99 -0.01 22.92
C ILE A 427 -13.19 -0.82 23.41
N ASP A 428 -14.37 -0.19 23.43
CA ASP A 428 -15.61 -0.89 23.77
C ASP A 428 -15.87 -2.03 22.77
N GLU A 429 -15.81 -3.27 23.24
CA GLU A 429 -15.97 -4.47 22.41
C GLU A 429 -17.33 -4.50 21.70
N SER A 430 -18.37 -3.87 22.26
CA SER A 430 -19.69 -3.77 21.61
C SER A 430 -19.70 -2.85 20.38
N LYS A 431 -18.65 -2.02 20.22
CA LYS A 431 -18.46 -1.10 19.09
C LYS A 431 -17.40 -1.58 18.11
N VAL A 432 -16.79 -2.73 18.34
CA VAL A 432 -15.86 -3.37 17.41
C VAL A 432 -16.65 -3.97 16.25
N LEU A 433 -16.30 -3.56 15.04
CA LEU A 433 -16.84 -4.11 13.80
C LEU A 433 -16.02 -5.32 13.33
N ARG A 434 -14.70 -5.25 13.44
CA ARG A 434 -13.78 -6.29 12.95
C ARG A 434 -12.39 -6.20 13.60
N LYS A 435 -11.70 -7.33 13.69
CA LYS A 435 -10.28 -7.44 14.10
C LYS A 435 -9.52 -8.25 13.05
N ASP A 436 -8.48 -7.68 12.46
CA ASP A 436 -7.65 -8.33 11.44
C ASP A 436 -6.18 -8.30 11.84
N TRP A 437 -5.50 -9.44 11.68
CA TRP A 437 -4.07 -9.59 11.91
C TRP A 437 -3.28 -9.45 10.61
N TRP A 438 -2.16 -8.72 10.68
CA TRP A 438 -1.29 -8.45 9.54
C TRP A 438 0.14 -8.90 9.84
N HIS A 439 0.70 -9.71 8.94
CA HIS A 439 2.13 -10.02 8.93
C HIS A 439 2.85 -9.02 8.00
N GLN A 440 3.19 -7.85 8.52
CA GLN A 440 3.58 -6.68 7.76
C GLN A 440 5.10 -6.60 7.56
N LEU A 441 5.57 -6.27 6.36
CA LEU A 441 7.00 -6.12 6.07
C LEU A 441 7.60 -4.90 6.78
N CYS A 442 8.73 -5.08 7.45
CA CYS A 442 9.49 -4.00 8.05
C CYS A 442 10.49 -3.39 7.05
N HIS A 443 10.33 -2.11 6.70
CA HIS A 443 11.26 -1.36 5.84
C HIS A 443 12.59 -0.96 6.51
N SER A 444 13.12 -1.85 7.34
CA SER A 444 14.42 -1.66 7.98
C SER A 444 15.54 -1.48 6.95
N TYR A 445 16.61 -0.77 7.32
CA TYR A 445 17.81 -0.64 6.49
C TYR A 445 18.39 -1.99 6.04
N THR A 446 18.21 -3.05 6.84
CA THR A 446 18.63 -4.40 6.48
C THR A 446 17.88 -4.97 5.27
N HIS A 447 16.63 -4.55 5.04
CA HIS A 447 15.88 -4.94 3.84
C HIS A 447 16.56 -4.40 2.57
N TYR A 448 16.92 -3.13 2.57
CA TYR A 448 17.58 -2.45 1.46
C TYR A 448 19.05 -2.87 1.28
N LEU A 449 19.67 -3.46 2.29
CA LEU A 449 21.03 -3.99 2.22
C LEU A 449 21.08 -5.48 1.81
N LEU A 450 20.17 -6.30 2.34
CA LEU A 450 20.26 -7.76 2.29
C LEU A 450 19.20 -8.44 1.41
N VAL A 451 18.12 -7.73 1.05
CA VAL A 451 17.05 -8.28 0.21
C VAL A 451 17.06 -7.63 -1.17
N VAL A 452 16.73 -6.34 -1.26
CA VAL A 452 16.47 -5.64 -2.54
C VAL A 452 17.61 -5.79 -3.56
N PRO A 453 18.89 -5.54 -3.23
CA PRO A 453 19.98 -5.65 -4.20
C PRO A 453 20.25 -7.09 -4.66
N TRP A 454 19.78 -8.09 -3.91
CA TRP A 454 20.06 -9.50 -4.16
C TRP A 454 18.95 -10.22 -4.92
N MET A 455 17.79 -9.57 -5.10
CA MET A 455 16.65 -10.13 -5.85
C MET A 455 17.02 -10.54 -7.28
N MET A 456 17.87 -9.75 -7.96
CA MET A 456 18.32 -10.04 -9.33
C MET A 456 18.97 -11.41 -9.48
N PHE A 457 19.53 -11.97 -8.40
CA PHE A 457 20.18 -13.27 -8.41
C PHE A 457 19.25 -14.44 -8.11
N LEU A 458 18.00 -14.16 -7.74
CA LEU A 458 16.96 -15.15 -7.49
C LEU A 458 15.99 -15.31 -8.66
N GLN A 459 15.69 -14.21 -9.37
CA GLN A 459 14.66 -14.20 -10.40
C GLN A 459 14.94 -15.19 -11.55
N GLY A 460 13.91 -15.97 -11.90
CA GLY A 460 13.93 -16.94 -13.00
C GLY A 460 14.86 -18.14 -12.77
N GLN A 461 15.48 -18.27 -11.60
CA GLN A 461 16.35 -19.39 -11.29
C GLN A 461 15.53 -20.64 -11.00
N ARG A 462 15.90 -21.77 -11.63
CA ARG A 462 15.21 -23.06 -11.50
C ARG A 462 13.68 -22.92 -11.67
N ARG A 463 13.25 -22.10 -12.64
CA ARG A 463 11.84 -21.88 -13.03
C ARG A 463 10.97 -21.19 -11.96
N VAL A 464 11.59 -20.49 -11.00
CA VAL A 464 10.89 -19.73 -9.95
C VAL A 464 11.10 -18.23 -10.13
N ARG A 465 10.00 -17.46 -10.04
CA ARG A 465 10.01 -16.00 -9.94
C ARG A 465 9.31 -15.55 -8.66
N TYR A 466 9.70 -14.39 -8.16
CA TYR A 466 9.11 -13.78 -6.97
C TYR A 466 8.50 -12.44 -7.36
N ALA A 467 7.21 -12.25 -7.08
CA ALA A 467 6.49 -11.04 -7.42
C ALA A 467 5.59 -10.61 -6.25
N ALA A 468 6.01 -9.61 -5.50
CA ALA A 468 5.24 -9.08 -4.37
C ALA A 468 5.78 -7.69 -4.03
N SER A 469 5.07 -6.93 -3.20
CA SER A 469 5.52 -5.60 -2.78
C SER A 469 6.87 -5.63 -2.04
N TRP A 470 7.14 -6.69 -1.27
CA TRP A 470 8.40 -6.85 -0.52
C TRP A 470 9.66 -6.96 -1.39
N THR A 471 9.56 -7.12 -2.70
CA THR A 471 10.74 -7.11 -3.56
C THR A 471 11.40 -5.73 -3.65
N LEU A 472 10.72 -4.67 -3.20
CA LEU A 472 11.26 -3.30 -3.15
C LEU A 472 10.73 -2.49 -1.95
N VAL A 473 9.42 -2.21 -1.92
CA VAL A 473 8.76 -1.40 -0.89
C VAL A 473 7.27 -1.74 -0.84
N ASN A 474 6.65 -1.72 0.34
CA ASN A 474 5.32 -2.25 0.57
C ASN A 474 4.26 -1.28 0.05
N ALA A 475 3.98 -1.35 -1.24
CA ALA A 475 2.98 -0.53 -1.91
C ALA A 475 2.23 -1.35 -2.95
N HIS A 476 0.95 -1.03 -3.14
CA HIS A 476 0.10 -1.67 -4.16
C HIS A 476 0.71 -1.51 -5.57
N GLU A 477 1.26 -0.33 -5.88
CA GLU A 477 1.95 -0.07 -7.14
C GLU A 477 3.12 -1.01 -7.40
N VAL A 478 3.93 -1.28 -6.37
CA VAL A 478 5.06 -2.20 -6.49
C VAL A 478 4.55 -3.62 -6.68
N ALA A 479 3.47 -4.02 -6.01
CA ALA A 479 2.88 -5.34 -6.23
C ALA A 479 2.39 -5.51 -7.68
N ILE A 480 1.65 -4.55 -8.22
CA ILE A 480 1.19 -4.57 -9.62
C ILE A 480 2.39 -4.61 -10.58
N MET A 481 3.39 -3.73 -10.38
CA MET A 481 4.59 -3.65 -11.20
C MET A 481 5.46 -4.92 -11.12
N ALA A 482 5.57 -5.54 -9.94
CA ALA A 482 6.25 -6.81 -9.74
C ALA A 482 5.55 -7.94 -10.52
N GLY A 483 4.22 -7.93 -10.53
CA GLY A 483 3.42 -8.87 -11.31
C GLY A 483 3.66 -8.76 -12.82
N ILE A 484 3.70 -7.53 -13.33
CA ILE A 484 4.04 -7.21 -14.73
C ILE A 484 5.47 -7.69 -15.04
N ALA A 485 6.43 -7.39 -14.17
CA ALA A 485 7.82 -7.78 -14.37
C ALA A 485 8.01 -9.29 -14.46
N ALA A 486 7.28 -10.07 -13.65
CA ALA A 486 7.29 -11.52 -13.72
C ALA A 486 6.70 -12.04 -15.05
N ALA A 487 5.59 -11.45 -15.51
CA ALA A 487 5.00 -11.79 -16.81
C ALA A 487 5.94 -11.43 -17.98
N VAL A 488 6.57 -10.26 -17.95
CA VAL A 488 7.53 -9.79 -18.97
C VAL A 488 8.77 -10.68 -19.00
N ASP A 489 9.30 -11.09 -17.84
CA ASP A 489 10.42 -12.04 -17.79
C ASP A 489 10.06 -13.44 -18.33
N LEU A 490 8.78 -13.82 -18.27
CA LEU A 490 8.24 -15.04 -18.88
C LEU A 490 8.00 -14.92 -20.40
N GLY A 491 8.08 -13.71 -20.96
CA GLY A 491 7.92 -13.42 -22.38
C GLY A 491 6.62 -12.71 -22.77
N ALA A 492 5.82 -12.25 -21.81
CA ALA A 492 4.70 -11.36 -22.08
C ALA A 492 5.17 -9.96 -22.46
N GLU A 493 4.28 -9.18 -23.07
CA GLU A 493 4.56 -7.82 -23.47
C GLU A 493 4.28 -6.83 -22.34
N TYR A 494 5.14 -5.82 -22.20
CA TYR A 494 4.83 -4.67 -21.37
C TYR A 494 3.79 -3.80 -22.12
N PRO A 495 2.73 -3.31 -21.45
CA PRO A 495 1.66 -2.58 -22.13
C PRO A 495 2.15 -1.33 -22.88
N GLU A 496 1.66 -1.16 -24.12
CA GLU A 496 2.08 -0.06 -25.00
C GLU A 496 1.76 1.32 -24.42
N ASP A 497 0.57 1.45 -23.82
CA ASP A 497 0.10 2.65 -23.16
C ASP A 497 1.02 3.08 -22.01
N LEU A 498 1.41 2.13 -21.15
CA LEU A 498 2.35 2.33 -20.04
C LEU A 498 3.80 2.49 -20.51
N GLU A 499 4.17 2.03 -21.72
CA GLU A 499 5.49 2.33 -22.32
C GLU A 499 5.57 3.77 -22.81
N HIS A 500 4.45 4.33 -23.25
CA HIS A 500 4.31 5.71 -23.68
C HIS A 500 4.06 6.69 -22.51
N ASP A 501 3.56 6.20 -21.37
CA ASP A 501 3.58 6.92 -20.11
C ASP A 501 5.02 7.04 -19.60
N LYS A 502 5.54 8.28 -19.59
CA LYS A 502 6.94 8.57 -19.26
C LYS A 502 7.35 8.09 -17.87
N PHE A 503 6.48 8.22 -16.87
CA PHE A 503 6.82 7.91 -15.48
C PHE A 503 6.63 6.42 -15.21
N ALA A 504 5.53 5.83 -15.66
CA ALA A 504 5.31 4.39 -15.55
C ALA A 504 6.45 3.61 -16.20
N PHE A 505 6.82 3.98 -17.43
CA PHE A 505 7.91 3.33 -18.15
C PHE A 505 9.26 3.45 -17.44
N LEU A 506 9.59 4.64 -16.91
CA LEU A 506 10.83 4.83 -16.16
C LEU A 506 10.84 3.96 -14.89
N SER A 507 9.76 3.98 -14.12
CA SER A 507 9.60 3.20 -12.90
C SER A 507 9.73 1.70 -13.17
N PHE A 508 8.99 1.18 -14.16
CA PHE A 508 9.09 -0.22 -14.56
C PHE A 508 10.51 -0.61 -14.98
N ARG A 509 11.17 0.21 -15.80
CA ARG A 509 12.51 -0.07 -16.30
C ARG A 509 13.56 -0.10 -15.19
N LEU A 510 13.48 0.83 -14.23
CA LEU A 510 14.37 0.87 -13.07
C LEU A 510 14.09 -0.28 -12.11
N TYR A 511 12.82 -0.60 -11.86
CA TYR A 511 12.42 -1.76 -11.08
C TYR A 511 12.94 -3.05 -11.71
N TYR A 512 12.78 -3.23 -13.01
CA TYR A 512 13.25 -4.42 -13.74
C TYR A 512 14.77 -4.54 -13.73
N LEU A 513 15.49 -3.41 -13.86
CA LEU A 513 16.95 -3.39 -13.71
C LEU A 513 17.38 -3.83 -12.31
N LEU A 514 16.76 -3.27 -11.27
CA LEU A 514 17.13 -3.52 -9.88
C LEU A 514 16.78 -4.96 -9.45
N THR A 515 15.58 -5.43 -9.78
CA THR A 515 15.04 -6.70 -9.26
C THR A 515 15.32 -7.90 -10.15
N TYR A 516 15.52 -7.72 -11.47
CA TYR A 516 15.86 -8.81 -12.40
C TYR A 516 17.30 -8.71 -12.94
N GLY A 517 18.02 -7.61 -12.68
CA GLY A 517 19.37 -7.41 -13.23
C GLY A 517 19.37 -7.20 -14.75
N LYS A 518 18.21 -6.83 -15.32
CA LYS A 518 17.99 -6.75 -16.77
C LYS A 518 17.52 -5.37 -17.17
N TRP A 519 18.10 -4.84 -18.23
CA TRP A 519 17.63 -3.59 -18.82
C TRP A 519 16.48 -3.87 -19.80
N TYR A 520 15.27 -3.41 -19.47
CA TYR A 520 14.14 -3.54 -20.39
C TYR A 520 14.40 -2.74 -21.68
N ARG A 521 14.28 -3.44 -22.82
CA ARG A 521 14.41 -2.85 -24.15
C ARG A 521 13.02 -2.42 -24.62
N ARG A 522 12.89 -1.13 -24.95
CA ARG A 522 11.69 -0.52 -25.53
C ARG A 522 11.20 -1.35 -26.72
N ARG A 523 9.92 -1.69 -26.75
CA ARG A 523 9.30 -2.41 -27.87
C ARG A 523 8.54 -1.43 -28.77
N TYR A 524 7.73 -0.58 -28.16
CA TYR A 524 6.85 0.35 -28.87
C TYR A 524 7.54 1.69 -29.16
N THR A 525 8.25 2.24 -28.18
CA THR A 525 8.88 3.57 -28.29
C THR A 525 10.23 3.56 -29.02
N ALA A 526 10.79 2.38 -29.34
CA ALA A 526 12.02 2.26 -30.13
C ALA A 526 11.80 2.63 -31.62
N SER A 527 10.61 2.34 -32.14
CA SER A 527 10.21 2.44 -33.54
C SER A 527 9.81 3.87 -33.96
N ALA A 528 9.44 4.71 -32.99
CA ALA A 528 8.93 6.06 -33.23
C ALA A 528 9.96 7.02 -33.88
N LYS A 529 11.26 6.71 -33.79
CA LYS A 529 12.31 7.46 -34.52
C LYS A 529 12.56 6.97 -35.95
N SER A 530 12.11 5.76 -36.34
CA SER A 530 12.42 5.16 -37.64
C SER A 530 11.24 5.10 -38.63
N LYS A 531 9.99 5.24 -38.17
CA LYS A 531 8.80 5.25 -39.04
C LYS A 531 8.16 6.65 -39.11
N ARG A 532 8.79 7.56 -39.86
CA ARG A 532 8.09 8.77 -40.35
C ARG A 532 6.99 8.30 -41.32
N GLY A 533 5.72 8.33 -40.89
CA GLY A 533 4.57 8.06 -41.76
C GLY A 533 3.60 6.96 -41.34
N THR A 534 3.83 6.24 -40.23
CA THR A 534 2.79 5.35 -39.66
C THR A 534 1.94 6.10 -38.65
N GLU A 535 0.62 6.01 -38.78
CA GLU A 535 -0.31 6.55 -37.78
C GLU A 535 -0.03 5.98 -36.40
N GLU A 536 -0.05 6.85 -35.40
CA GLU A 536 0.16 6.48 -34.01
C GLU A 536 -1.06 5.71 -33.47
N SER A 537 -0.83 4.59 -32.78
CA SER A 537 -1.89 3.79 -32.15
C SER A 537 -2.61 4.61 -31.08
N ASP A 538 -3.88 4.27 -30.81
CA ASP A 538 -4.64 4.97 -29.78
C ASP A 538 -4.05 4.76 -28.37
N ASN A 539 -3.48 3.57 -28.10
CA ASN A 539 -2.74 3.30 -26.86
C ASN A 539 -1.55 4.24 -26.69
N ALA A 540 -0.79 4.48 -27.77
CA ALA A 540 0.36 5.38 -27.74
C ALA A 540 -0.07 6.84 -27.51
N LYS A 541 -1.12 7.32 -28.21
CA LYS A 541 -1.70 8.65 -27.99
C LYS A 541 -2.18 8.83 -26.55
N GLN A 542 -2.92 7.86 -26.02
CA GLN A 542 -3.43 7.89 -24.65
C GLN A 542 -2.29 7.88 -23.64
N GLY A 543 -1.36 6.93 -23.70
CA GLY A 543 -0.23 6.81 -22.77
C GLY A 543 0.62 8.08 -22.67
N LYS A 544 0.87 8.75 -23.81
CA LYS A 544 1.60 10.03 -23.84
C LYS A 544 0.88 11.17 -23.08
N SER A 545 -0.44 11.11 -22.96
CA SER A 545 -1.26 12.16 -22.34
C SER A 545 -1.41 12.02 -20.83
N TRP A 546 -1.08 10.85 -20.25
CA TRP A 546 -1.39 10.55 -18.85
C TRP A 546 -0.40 11.12 -17.84
N ALA A 547 0.90 11.14 -18.17
CA ALA A 547 1.94 11.60 -17.26
C ALA A 547 2.08 13.12 -17.26
N SER A 548 1.86 13.77 -16.11
CA SER A 548 1.95 15.22 -15.94
C SER A 548 2.77 15.62 -14.70
N GLY A 549 2.94 16.92 -14.47
CA GLY A 549 3.71 17.42 -13.31
C GLY A 549 5.23 17.17 -13.41
N TRP A 550 5.93 17.30 -12.29
CA TRP A 550 7.39 17.15 -12.24
C TRP A 550 7.81 15.74 -12.64
N TYR A 551 8.68 15.65 -13.65
CA TYR A 551 9.14 14.37 -14.22
C TYR A 551 8.03 13.42 -14.72
N GLY A 552 6.78 13.87 -14.82
CA GLY A 552 5.63 13.05 -15.19
C GLY A 552 4.97 12.30 -14.02
N SER A 553 5.27 12.64 -12.76
CA SER A 553 4.84 11.89 -11.57
C SER A 553 3.37 12.05 -11.18
N VAL A 554 2.62 12.92 -11.85
CA VAL A 554 1.19 13.13 -11.57
C VAL A 554 0.39 12.46 -12.69
N TYR A 555 -0.20 11.32 -12.38
CA TYR A 555 -1.09 10.61 -13.28
C TYR A 555 -2.40 11.36 -13.51
N LYS A 556 -2.79 11.54 -14.77
CA LYS A 556 -4.06 12.13 -15.21
C LYS A 556 -4.79 11.25 -16.24
N GLY A 557 -4.41 9.97 -16.31
CA GLY A 557 -5.06 9.01 -17.18
C GLY A 557 -6.36 8.44 -16.59
N PRO A 558 -6.95 7.43 -17.24
CA PRO A 558 -8.19 6.81 -16.78
C PRO A 558 -7.99 6.07 -15.44
N GLY A 559 -9.09 5.82 -14.72
CA GLY A 559 -9.05 5.15 -13.41
C GLY A 559 -8.77 6.10 -12.24
N VAL A 560 -8.85 7.41 -12.48
CA VAL A 560 -8.89 8.45 -11.43
C VAL A 560 -10.02 9.43 -11.75
N ALA A 561 -10.87 9.70 -10.77
CA ALA A 561 -11.89 10.75 -10.87
C ALA A 561 -11.28 12.15 -10.74
N GLN A 562 -11.96 13.15 -11.29
CA GLN A 562 -11.48 14.54 -11.23
C GLN A 562 -11.87 15.25 -9.93
N GLU A 563 -12.92 14.79 -9.27
CA GLU A 563 -13.53 15.45 -8.12
C GLU A 563 -13.58 14.51 -6.92
N GLU A 564 -13.39 15.05 -5.71
CA GLU A 564 -13.48 14.26 -4.48
C GLU A 564 -14.90 13.69 -4.30
N ARG A 565 -14.99 12.52 -3.66
CA ARG A 565 -16.26 11.83 -3.36
C ARG A 565 -17.16 11.67 -4.60
N THR A 566 -16.56 11.34 -5.75
CA THR A 566 -17.27 10.87 -6.95
C THR A 566 -17.92 9.52 -6.65
N THR A 567 -17.21 8.60 -5.97
CA THR A 567 -17.74 7.30 -5.54
C THR A 567 -19.01 7.47 -4.70
N TRP A 568 -19.02 8.34 -3.69
CA TRP A 568 -20.22 8.63 -2.89
C TRP A 568 -21.41 9.06 -3.76
N ARG A 569 -21.21 9.98 -4.70
CA ARG A 569 -22.26 10.50 -5.58
C ARG A 569 -22.81 9.43 -6.53
N GLU A 570 -21.98 8.50 -6.97
CA GLU A 570 -22.40 7.36 -7.79
C GLU A 570 -23.14 6.32 -6.95
N GLU A 571 -22.61 5.98 -5.78
CA GLU A 571 -23.18 4.99 -4.87
C GLU A 571 -24.50 5.42 -4.25
N MET A 572 -24.73 6.72 -4.07
CA MET A 572 -26.05 7.25 -3.72
C MET A 572 -27.13 6.88 -4.74
N LYS A 573 -26.81 6.88 -6.04
CA LYS A 573 -27.78 6.59 -7.12
C LYS A 573 -28.22 5.13 -7.13
N VAL A 574 -27.35 4.23 -6.64
CA VAL A 574 -27.60 2.78 -6.55
C VAL A 574 -27.91 2.33 -5.12
N GLY A 575 -28.05 3.27 -4.18
CA GLY A 575 -28.45 3.01 -2.80
C GLY A 575 -27.40 2.35 -1.90
N ARG A 576 -26.10 2.43 -2.25
CA ARG A 576 -24.98 1.96 -1.42
C ARG A 576 -24.48 3.01 -0.44
N SER A 577 -24.71 4.29 -0.74
CA SER A 577 -24.48 5.40 0.18
C SER A 577 -25.75 6.22 0.40
N THR A 578 -25.77 7.00 1.49
CA THR A 578 -26.87 7.92 1.83
C THR A 578 -26.46 9.38 1.55
N GLY A 579 -27.37 10.33 1.78
CA GLY A 579 -27.00 11.74 1.83
C GLY A 579 -26.18 12.08 3.08
N ASN A 580 -25.91 13.36 3.30
CA ASN A 580 -25.30 13.82 4.55
C ASN A 580 -26.19 13.46 5.76
N LEU A 581 -25.58 12.91 6.80
CA LEU A 581 -26.25 12.53 8.06
C LEU A 581 -26.24 13.68 9.08
N ALA A 582 -25.46 14.73 8.82
CA ALA A 582 -25.45 15.97 9.60
C ALA A 582 -25.66 17.21 8.72
N GLN A 583 -26.28 18.25 9.28
CA GLN A 583 -26.51 19.53 8.58
C GLN A 583 -25.23 20.38 8.48
N GLY A 584 -24.33 20.25 9.45
CA GLY A 584 -23.08 21.00 9.54
C GLY A 584 -22.28 20.58 10.77
N ASN A 585 -21.24 21.36 11.10
CA ASN A 585 -20.44 21.13 12.29
C ASN A 585 -21.26 21.42 13.56
N ALA A 586 -21.15 20.55 14.57
CA ALA A 586 -21.70 20.87 15.89
C ALA A 586 -20.99 22.10 16.50
N GLN A 587 -21.68 22.84 17.37
CA GLN A 587 -21.15 24.07 17.97
C GLN A 587 -19.82 23.81 18.67
N GLY A 588 -18.78 24.56 18.28
CA GLY A 588 -17.44 24.46 18.85
C GLY A 588 -16.61 23.28 18.34
N ARG A 589 -17.05 22.57 17.28
CA ARG A 589 -16.30 21.51 16.61
C ARG A 589 -15.92 21.91 15.19
N SER A 590 -14.77 21.43 14.72
CA SER A 590 -14.29 21.61 13.34
C SER A 590 -14.83 20.58 12.35
N GLN A 591 -15.68 19.66 12.83
CA GLN A 591 -16.33 18.63 12.03
C GLN A 591 -17.67 18.24 12.68
N PRO A 592 -18.58 17.57 11.92
CA PRO A 592 -19.95 17.29 12.35
C PRO A 592 -20.12 16.62 13.71
#